data_AF-A0AAW8ZXB6-F1
#
_entry.id   AF-A0AAW8ZXB6-F1
#
_cell.length_a   1.000
_cell.length_b   1.000
_cell.length_c   1.000
_cell.angle_alpha   90.00
_cell.angle_beta   90.00
_cell.angle_gamma   90.00
#
_symmetry.space_group_name_H-M   'P 1'
#
loop_
_entity.id
_entity.type
_entity.pdbx_description
1 polymer ?
#
loop_
_entity_poly.entity_id
_entity_poly.type
_entity_poly.pdbx_seq_one_letter_code
_entity_poly.pdbx_strand_id
1 'polypeptide(L)'
;MLHLKLITKLVSLAKPLFEVKGDMKKFSLICSALLLSCVFFTEAFGQTACPAGVAPGSPQCGPDSGTSRGDIPTPPPRPTGEWIKTWGAVATSGSGDAGVSSGRRTKEQAENDAIASCEGLGSGSCRVSMAFFNQCVAAADSGQGQGSMFSAASIEEASRSAIKQCEKNSGRHCKVTLSKCTDPIFKRY
;
A
#
# COMPACT_ATOMS: atom_id res chain seq x y z
N MET A 1 -45.88 5.45 25.97
CA MET A 1 -46.93 5.77 26.98
C MET A 1 -48.24 4.99 26.82
N LEU A 2 -48.62 4.47 25.62
CA LEU A 2 -49.80 3.62 25.47
C LEU A 2 -49.64 2.20 26.07
N HIS A 3 -48.43 1.62 26.02
CA HIS A 3 -48.18 0.27 26.52
C HIS A 3 -48.28 0.13 28.04
N LEU A 4 -47.96 1.19 28.81
CA LEU A 4 -48.02 1.12 30.27
C LEU A 4 -49.46 1.15 30.79
N LYS A 5 -50.37 1.84 30.10
CA LYS A 5 -51.81 1.92 30.45
C LYS A 5 -52.56 0.60 30.18
N LEU A 6 -52.09 -0.22 29.23
CA LEU A 6 -52.69 -1.52 28.93
C LEU A 6 -52.36 -2.56 30.02
N ILE A 7 -51.13 -2.51 30.53
CA ILE A 7 -50.64 -3.41 31.59
C ILE A 7 -51.35 -3.13 32.92
N THR A 8 -51.59 -1.85 33.27
CA THR A 8 -52.31 -1.52 34.52
C THR A 8 -53.79 -1.92 34.47
N LYS A 9 -54.44 -1.86 33.29
CA LYS A 9 -55.83 -2.34 33.12
C LYS A 9 -55.96 -3.86 33.22
N LEU A 10 -54.97 -4.61 32.74
CA LEU A 10 -54.96 -6.08 32.81
C LEU A 10 -54.76 -6.61 34.24
N VAL A 11 -53.92 -5.94 35.05
CA VAL A 11 -53.72 -6.31 36.46
C VAL A 11 -54.96 -6.02 37.32
N SER A 12 -55.73 -4.98 36.99
CA SER A 12 -56.95 -4.62 37.74
C SER A 12 -58.14 -5.56 37.47
N LEU A 13 -58.17 -6.23 36.31
CA LEU A 13 -59.20 -7.23 35.95
C LEU A 13 -58.97 -8.60 36.58
N ALA A 14 -57.79 -8.87 37.14
CA ALA A 14 -57.46 -10.16 37.78
C ALA A 14 -57.90 -10.26 39.26
N LYS A 15 -58.61 -9.26 39.79
CA LYS A 15 -58.99 -9.20 41.21
C LYS A 15 -60.08 -10.16 41.71
N PRO A 16 -60.97 -10.77 40.89
CA PRO A 16 -61.96 -11.69 41.42
C PRO A 16 -61.67 -13.13 40.98
N LEU A 17 -60.54 -13.71 41.33
CA LEU A 17 -60.32 -15.17 41.17
C LEU A 17 -59.62 -15.84 42.36
N PHE A 18 -59.42 -15.10 43.47
CA PHE A 18 -58.82 -15.65 44.69
C PHE A 18 -59.90 -16.17 45.65
N GLU A 19 -60.66 -17.17 45.23
CA GLU A 19 -61.34 -18.05 46.18
C GLU A 19 -61.56 -19.44 45.57
N VAL A 20 -60.46 -20.19 45.41
CA VAL A 20 -60.53 -21.58 44.94
C VAL A 20 -60.35 -22.51 46.12
N LYS A 21 -61.48 -23.02 46.62
CA LYS A 21 -61.55 -24.11 47.58
C LYS A 21 -61.10 -25.41 46.91
N GLY A 22 -60.10 -26.04 47.53
CA GLY A 22 -59.57 -27.39 47.36
C GLY A 22 -59.94 -28.18 46.09
N ASP A 23 -58.99 -28.27 45.15
CA ASP A 23 -58.80 -29.50 44.36
C ASP A 23 -57.40 -29.51 43.72
N MET A 24 -56.49 -30.29 44.31
CA MET A 24 -55.05 -30.32 43.99
C MET A 24 -54.73 -30.70 42.53
N LYS A 25 -55.67 -31.38 41.84
CA LYS A 25 -55.56 -31.74 40.42
C LYS A 25 -55.74 -30.54 39.48
N LYS A 26 -56.55 -29.55 39.85
CA LYS A 26 -56.77 -28.33 39.05
C LYS A 26 -55.58 -27.38 39.15
N PHE A 27 -54.93 -27.34 40.30
CA PHE A 27 -53.70 -26.57 40.51
C PHE A 27 -52.54 -27.07 39.64
N SER A 28 -52.39 -28.40 39.53
CA SER A 28 -51.37 -29.01 38.67
C SER A 28 -51.57 -28.72 37.17
N LEU A 29 -52.82 -28.79 36.67
CA LEU A 29 -53.13 -28.45 35.27
C LEU A 29 -52.91 -26.96 34.95
N ILE A 30 -53.25 -26.06 35.89
CA ILE A 30 -53.06 -24.62 35.72
C ILE A 30 -51.56 -24.27 35.75
N CYS A 31 -50.77 -24.89 36.64
CA CYS A 31 -49.31 -24.71 36.68
C CYS A 31 -48.62 -25.26 35.43
N SER A 32 -49.04 -26.42 34.90
CA SER A 32 -48.52 -26.95 33.64
C SER A 32 -48.87 -26.06 32.44
N ALA A 33 -50.08 -25.48 32.39
CA ALA A 33 -50.47 -24.54 31.34
C ALA A 33 -49.71 -23.20 31.44
N LEU A 34 -49.43 -22.72 32.66
CA LEU A 34 -48.61 -21.52 32.88
C LEU A 34 -47.13 -21.75 32.50
N LEU A 35 -46.59 -22.93 32.77
CA LEU A 35 -45.22 -23.30 32.40
C LEU A 35 -45.05 -23.52 30.89
N LEU A 36 -46.05 -24.08 30.20
CA LEU A 36 -46.04 -24.24 28.74
C LEU A 36 -46.13 -22.88 28.00
N SER A 37 -46.80 -21.90 28.60
CA SER A 37 -46.93 -20.52 28.09
C SER A 37 -45.59 -19.74 28.12
N CYS A 38 -44.73 -20.01 29.09
CA CYS A 38 -43.42 -19.35 29.22
C CYS A 38 -42.36 -19.81 28.20
N VAL A 39 -42.62 -20.84 27.39
CA VAL A 39 -41.64 -21.35 26.40
C VAL A 39 -41.73 -20.58 25.06
N PHE A 40 -42.71 -19.68 24.90
CA PHE A 40 -42.91 -18.89 23.67
C PHE A 40 -42.24 -17.49 23.70
N PHE A 41 -41.32 -17.22 24.62
CA PHE A 41 -40.54 -15.97 24.59
C PHE A 41 -39.49 -16.01 23.47
N THR A 42 -39.95 -15.49 22.33
CA THR A 42 -39.24 -14.99 21.15
C THR A 42 -37.74 -14.74 21.31
N GLU A 43 -36.96 -15.26 20.37
CA GLU A 43 -35.57 -14.88 20.16
C GLU A 43 -35.46 -13.36 19.92
N ALA A 44 -34.71 -12.67 20.79
CA ALA A 44 -34.38 -11.28 20.61
C ALA A 44 -33.19 -11.17 19.63
N PHE A 45 -33.48 -11.05 18.33
CA PHE A 45 -32.46 -10.70 17.34
C PHE A 45 -32.04 -9.23 17.52
N GLY A 46 -31.04 -8.99 18.36
CA GLY A 46 -30.36 -7.70 18.45
C GLY A 46 -29.38 -7.52 17.28
N GLN A 47 -29.85 -7.10 16.11
CA GLN A 47 -28.97 -6.76 14.99
C GLN A 47 -28.25 -5.45 15.30
N THR A 48 -27.01 -5.54 15.79
CA THR A 48 -26.16 -4.39 16.06
C THR A 48 -25.26 -4.17 14.85
N ALA A 49 -25.34 -2.98 14.24
CA ALA A 49 -24.43 -2.57 13.18
C ALA A 49 -23.31 -1.70 13.78
N CYS A 50 -22.07 -2.04 13.42
CA CYS A 50 -20.90 -1.23 13.72
C CYS A 50 -20.34 -0.66 12.41
N PRO A 51 -19.92 0.62 12.38
CA PRO A 51 -19.14 1.14 11.26
C PRO A 51 -17.87 0.31 11.01
N ALA A 52 -17.42 0.22 9.76
CA ALA A 52 -16.23 -0.55 9.40
C ALA A 52 -14.99 -0.06 10.18
N GLY A 53 -14.26 -0.99 10.79
CA GLY A 53 -13.08 -0.68 11.62
C GLY A 53 -13.37 -0.38 13.10
N VAL A 54 -14.64 -0.41 13.53
CA VAL A 54 -15.04 -0.27 14.93
C VAL A 54 -15.14 -1.65 15.59
N ALA A 55 -14.52 -1.82 16.76
CA ALA A 55 -14.53 -3.08 17.50
C ALA A 55 -15.93 -3.39 18.08
N PRO A 56 -16.32 -4.67 18.21
CA PRO A 56 -17.57 -5.05 18.87
C PRO A 56 -17.66 -4.52 20.31
N GLY A 57 -18.82 -3.98 20.70
CA GLY A 57 -19.06 -3.41 22.04
C GLY A 57 -18.69 -1.93 22.19
N SER A 58 -18.20 -1.31 21.12
CA SER A 58 -17.96 0.13 21.05
C SER A 58 -19.27 0.94 21.14
N PRO A 59 -19.33 2.10 21.83
CA PRO A 59 -20.55 2.92 21.89
C PRO A 59 -20.95 3.53 20.54
N GLN A 60 -20.07 3.46 19.54
CA GLN A 60 -20.35 3.80 18.15
C GLN A 60 -21.13 2.71 17.40
N CYS A 61 -21.26 1.51 17.98
CA CYS A 61 -22.14 0.47 17.47
C CYS A 61 -23.56 0.71 17.98
N GLY A 62 -24.55 0.60 17.10
CA GLY A 62 -25.95 0.84 17.44
C GLY A 62 -26.90 -0.15 16.75
N PRO A 63 -28.19 -0.10 17.08
CA PRO A 63 -29.20 -0.87 16.37
C PRO A 63 -29.18 -0.52 14.88
N ASP A 64 -29.14 -1.52 13.98
CA ASP A 64 -29.13 -1.29 12.54
C ASP A 64 -30.45 -0.65 12.09
N SER A 65 -30.44 0.66 11.79
CA SER A 65 -31.62 1.36 11.28
C SER A 65 -31.84 1.17 9.78
N GLY A 66 -31.01 0.36 9.09
CA GLY A 66 -30.97 0.26 7.62
C GLY A 66 -30.41 1.51 6.93
N THR A 67 -30.34 2.63 7.64
CA THR A 67 -29.79 3.93 7.21
C THR A 67 -28.38 4.17 7.73
N SER A 68 -27.89 3.37 8.69
CA SER A 68 -26.52 3.43 9.23
C SER A 68 -25.44 2.95 8.25
N ARG A 69 -25.83 2.47 7.07
CA ARG A 69 -24.94 2.19 5.93
C ARG A 69 -24.62 3.47 5.15
N GLY A 70 -24.42 4.59 5.84
CA GLY A 70 -23.91 5.79 5.21
C GLY A 70 -22.60 5.46 4.51
N ASP A 71 -22.35 6.09 3.36
CA ASP A 71 -21.12 5.92 2.58
C ASP A 71 -19.90 6.18 3.47
N ILE A 72 -19.34 5.10 4.03
CA ILE A 72 -18.12 5.18 4.83
C ILE A 72 -16.99 5.42 3.84
N PRO A 73 -16.25 6.54 3.96
CA PRO A 73 -15.11 6.78 3.10
C PRO A 73 -14.14 5.62 3.19
N THR A 74 -13.71 5.09 2.05
CA THR A 74 -12.69 4.05 2.02
C THR A 74 -11.47 4.51 2.81
N PRO A 75 -10.87 3.64 3.65
CA PRO A 75 -9.67 4.01 4.40
C PRO A 75 -8.59 4.49 3.43
N PRO A 76 -7.75 5.45 3.85
CA PRO A 76 -6.69 5.97 3.00
C PRO A 76 -5.76 4.81 2.54
N PRO A 77 -5.20 4.90 1.32
CA PRO A 77 -4.27 3.88 0.83
C PRO A 77 -3.13 3.66 1.81
N ARG A 78 -2.84 2.40 2.13
CA ARG A 78 -1.66 2.03 2.94
C ARG A 78 -0.50 1.68 2.00
N PRO A 79 0.74 2.08 2.33
CA PRO A 79 1.89 1.68 1.53
C PRO A 79 2.01 0.15 1.56
N THR A 80 2.07 -0.44 0.38
CA THR A 80 2.24 -1.90 0.20
C THR A 80 3.71 -2.31 0.14
N GLY A 81 4.63 -1.35 0.26
CA GLY A 81 6.06 -1.56 0.14
C GLY A 81 6.86 -0.26 0.15
N GLU A 82 8.15 -0.39 -0.18
CA GLU A 82 9.14 0.69 -0.24
C GLU A 82 9.87 0.72 -1.60
N TRP A 83 10.23 1.90 -2.08
CA TRP A 83 11.07 2.06 -3.27
C TRP A 83 12.54 2.06 -2.88
N ILE A 84 13.29 1.09 -3.38
CA ILE A 84 14.72 0.97 -3.14
C ILE A 84 15.48 1.55 -4.31
N LYS A 85 16.11 2.69 -4.05
CA LYS A 85 17.01 3.36 -4.99
C LYS A 85 18.17 2.45 -5.38
N THR A 86 18.59 2.55 -6.63
CA THR A 86 19.60 1.68 -7.22
C THR A 86 20.81 2.47 -7.70
N TRP A 87 21.91 1.76 -7.87
CA TRP A 87 23.17 2.25 -8.40
C TRP A 87 23.36 1.83 -9.86
N GLY A 88 23.99 2.72 -10.61
CA GLY A 88 24.60 2.42 -11.90
C GLY A 88 26.04 2.95 -11.95
N ALA A 89 26.78 2.50 -12.94
CA ALA A 89 28.15 2.95 -13.18
C ALA A 89 28.51 2.85 -14.66
N VAL A 90 29.49 3.63 -15.07
CA VAL A 90 30.12 3.57 -16.39
C VAL A 90 31.61 3.31 -16.19
N ALA A 91 32.16 2.38 -16.96
CA ALA A 91 33.59 2.11 -17.03
C ALA A 91 34.08 2.32 -18.46
N THR A 92 35.29 2.84 -18.61
CA THR A 92 35.90 3.10 -19.93
C THR A 92 37.28 2.48 -20.04
N SER A 93 37.64 2.03 -21.25
CA SER A 93 38.99 1.62 -21.60
C SER A 93 39.82 2.81 -22.10
N GLY A 94 41.14 2.62 -22.23
CA GLY A 94 42.03 3.59 -22.87
C GLY A 94 41.75 3.80 -24.37
N SER A 95 41.07 2.86 -25.04
CA SER A 95 40.66 2.98 -26.45
C SER A 95 39.37 3.78 -26.64
N GLY A 96 38.68 4.16 -25.56
CA GLY A 96 37.42 4.90 -25.61
C GLY A 96 36.15 4.03 -25.60
N ASP A 97 36.30 2.71 -25.48
CA ASP A 97 35.15 1.82 -25.31
C ASP A 97 34.56 1.98 -23.90
N ALA A 98 33.23 1.92 -23.81
CA ALA A 98 32.51 2.20 -22.57
C ALA A 98 31.47 1.11 -22.27
N GLY A 99 31.55 0.55 -21.06
CA GLY A 99 30.54 -0.35 -20.49
C GLY A 99 29.69 0.37 -19.45
N VAL A 100 28.42 -0.02 -19.33
CA VAL A 100 27.48 0.57 -18.37
C VAL A 100 26.72 -0.49 -17.59
N SER A 101 26.54 -0.25 -16.30
CA SER A 101 25.70 -1.03 -15.39
C SER A 101 24.61 -0.15 -14.79
N SER A 102 23.46 -0.75 -14.50
CA SER A 102 22.29 -0.08 -13.90
C SER A 102 21.48 -1.06 -13.06
N GLY A 103 20.74 -0.54 -12.08
CA GLY A 103 19.78 -1.32 -11.29
C GLY A 103 20.40 -2.12 -10.15
N ARG A 104 21.64 -1.83 -9.74
CA ARG A 104 22.34 -2.58 -8.70
C ARG A 104 22.01 -2.05 -7.30
N ARG A 105 22.05 -2.96 -6.31
CA ARG A 105 21.71 -2.61 -4.92
C ARG A 105 22.85 -1.88 -4.22
N THR A 106 24.08 -2.10 -4.67
CA THR A 106 25.28 -1.47 -4.11
C THR A 106 26.09 -0.80 -5.21
N LYS A 107 26.87 0.21 -4.83
CA LYS A 107 27.80 0.91 -5.72
C LYS A 107 28.85 -0.05 -6.30
N GLU A 108 29.43 -0.89 -5.45
CA GLU A 108 30.47 -1.87 -5.84
C GLU A 108 29.97 -2.85 -6.91
N GLN A 109 28.74 -3.37 -6.76
CA GLN A 109 28.14 -4.22 -7.80
C GLN A 109 27.93 -3.46 -9.12
N ALA A 110 27.52 -2.20 -9.05
CA ALA A 110 27.37 -1.38 -10.26
C ALA A 110 28.72 -1.20 -10.96
N GLU A 111 29.77 -0.88 -10.19
CA GLU A 111 31.12 -0.65 -10.69
C GLU A 111 31.74 -1.91 -11.32
N ASN A 112 31.67 -3.05 -10.62
CA ASN A 112 32.22 -4.32 -11.11
C ASN A 112 31.50 -4.79 -12.39
N ASP A 113 30.18 -4.65 -12.44
CA ASP A 113 29.41 -5.01 -13.64
C ASP A 113 29.68 -4.06 -14.81
N ALA A 114 29.92 -2.78 -14.55
CA ALA A 114 30.28 -1.83 -15.60
C ALA A 114 31.67 -2.14 -16.18
N ILE A 115 32.64 -2.51 -15.32
CA ILE A 115 33.96 -2.99 -15.74
C ILE A 115 33.81 -4.25 -16.59
N ALA A 116 33.09 -5.26 -16.11
CA ALA A 116 32.89 -6.51 -16.84
C ALA A 116 32.20 -6.27 -18.20
N SER A 117 31.20 -5.38 -18.25
CA SER A 117 30.54 -4.97 -19.49
C SER A 117 31.50 -4.28 -20.46
N CYS A 118 32.44 -3.47 -19.97
CA CYS A 118 33.41 -2.77 -20.79
C CYS A 118 34.50 -3.72 -21.32
N GLU A 119 35.05 -4.57 -20.45
CA GLU A 119 36.09 -5.54 -20.84
C GLU A 119 35.55 -6.60 -21.81
N GLY A 120 34.24 -6.92 -21.72
CA GLY A 120 33.54 -7.78 -22.68
C GLY A 120 33.51 -7.24 -24.12
N LEU A 121 33.82 -5.96 -24.34
CA LEU A 121 33.97 -5.37 -25.69
C LEU A 121 35.33 -5.71 -26.34
N GLY A 122 36.26 -6.33 -25.59
CA GLY A 122 37.57 -6.74 -26.11
C GLY A 122 38.64 -5.63 -26.08
N SER A 123 38.37 -4.54 -25.38
CA SER A 123 39.08 -3.27 -25.49
C SER A 123 40.21 -3.06 -24.48
N GLY A 124 40.64 -4.14 -23.83
CA GLY A 124 41.66 -4.13 -22.78
C GLY A 124 41.09 -3.80 -21.39
N SER A 125 41.96 -3.31 -20.49
CA SER A 125 41.59 -3.02 -19.10
C SER A 125 40.70 -1.80 -19.01
N CYS A 126 39.52 -1.97 -18.40
CA CYS A 126 38.59 -0.89 -18.15
C CYS A 126 38.66 -0.39 -16.70
N ARG A 127 38.38 0.89 -16.50
CA ARG A 127 38.26 1.49 -15.15
C ARG A 127 36.96 2.25 -15.01
N VAL A 128 36.43 2.30 -13.79
CA VAL A 128 35.23 3.10 -13.47
C VAL A 128 35.52 4.57 -13.75
N SER A 129 34.67 5.17 -14.58
CA SER A 129 34.74 6.59 -14.96
C SER A 129 33.70 7.39 -14.19
N MET A 130 32.54 6.79 -13.89
CA MET A 130 31.49 7.42 -13.09
C MET A 130 30.59 6.39 -12.43
N ALA A 131 30.16 6.66 -11.21
CA ALA A 131 29.06 5.94 -10.55
C ALA A 131 27.92 6.92 -10.25
N PHE A 132 26.68 6.47 -10.37
CA PHE A 132 25.49 7.30 -10.19
C PHE A 132 24.41 6.54 -9.41
N PHE A 133 23.62 7.26 -8.62
CA PHE A 133 22.62 6.69 -7.72
C PHE A 133 21.26 7.34 -7.95
N ASN A 134 20.27 6.53 -8.33
CA ASN A 134 18.90 6.98 -8.59
C ASN A 134 18.82 8.19 -9.55
N GLN A 135 19.61 8.11 -10.61
CA GLN A 135 19.82 9.16 -11.62
C GLN A 135 20.08 8.53 -12.99
N CYS A 136 20.13 9.38 -14.00
CA CYS A 136 20.58 9.04 -15.35
C CYS A 136 21.99 9.55 -15.60
N VAL A 137 22.70 8.89 -16.50
CA VAL A 137 23.99 9.30 -17.06
C VAL A 137 23.86 9.49 -18.56
N ALA A 138 24.62 10.43 -19.10
CA ALA A 138 24.94 10.48 -20.52
C ALA A 138 26.42 10.82 -20.73
N ALA A 139 27.02 10.24 -21.77
CA ALA A 139 28.33 10.60 -22.29
C ALA A 139 28.17 11.15 -23.71
N ALA A 140 28.97 12.16 -24.05
CA ALA A 140 29.03 12.73 -25.39
C ALA A 140 30.48 12.86 -25.84
N ASP A 141 30.74 12.63 -27.13
CA ASP A 141 32.07 12.71 -27.74
C ASP A 141 32.02 13.47 -29.08
N SER A 142 33.15 14.07 -29.45
CA SER A 142 33.37 14.80 -30.70
C SER A 142 33.89 13.93 -31.86
N GLY A 143 34.16 12.64 -31.62
CA GLY A 143 34.79 11.70 -32.54
C GLY A 143 36.33 11.78 -32.56
N GLN A 144 36.95 12.47 -31.60
CA GLN A 144 38.40 12.70 -31.52
C GLN A 144 38.98 12.41 -30.13
N GLY A 145 38.25 11.65 -29.29
CA GLY A 145 38.67 11.31 -27.92
C GLY A 145 38.56 12.48 -26.94
N GLN A 146 37.85 13.54 -27.32
CA GLN A 146 37.47 14.64 -26.45
C GLN A 146 35.98 14.56 -26.19
N GLY A 147 35.64 13.90 -25.08
CA GLY A 147 34.27 13.71 -24.62
C GLY A 147 34.01 14.28 -23.23
N SER A 148 32.78 14.15 -22.77
CA SER A 148 32.40 14.44 -21.39
C SER A 148 31.24 13.56 -20.94
N MET A 149 31.09 13.40 -19.62
CA MET A 149 30.04 12.58 -19.01
C MET A 149 29.38 13.36 -17.88
N PHE A 150 28.05 13.28 -17.80
CA PHE A 150 27.25 13.93 -16.77
C PHE A 150 26.16 13.01 -16.26
N SER A 151 25.85 13.14 -14.96
CA SER A 151 24.62 12.59 -14.38
C SER A 151 23.58 13.68 -14.14
N ALA A 152 22.31 13.31 -14.27
CA ALA A 152 21.18 14.19 -14.01
C ALA A 152 19.92 13.38 -13.65
N ALA A 153 18.81 14.08 -13.36
CA ALA A 153 17.54 13.43 -13.05
C ALA A 153 16.89 12.75 -14.27
N SER A 154 17.22 13.18 -15.50
CA SER A 154 16.72 12.61 -16.75
C SER A 154 17.83 12.44 -17.80
N ILE A 155 17.57 11.62 -18.81
CA ILE A 155 18.50 11.43 -19.94
C ILE A 155 18.69 12.74 -20.70
N GLU A 156 17.64 13.52 -20.91
CA GLU A 156 17.67 14.79 -21.66
C GLU A 156 18.58 15.81 -20.98
N GLU A 157 18.48 15.93 -19.65
CA GLU A 157 19.32 16.85 -18.89
C GLU A 157 20.78 16.40 -18.84
N ALA A 158 21.02 15.10 -18.62
CA ALA A 158 22.35 14.52 -18.64
C ALA A 158 23.00 14.71 -20.03
N SER A 159 22.25 14.43 -21.09
CA SER A 159 22.70 14.54 -22.48
C SER A 159 23.02 15.98 -22.85
N ARG A 160 22.14 16.93 -22.50
CA ARG A 160 22.36 18.37 -22.75
C ARG A 160 23.63 18.86 -22.07
N SER A 161 23.86 18.43 -20.82
CA SER A 161 25.04 18.81 -20.04
C SER A 161 26.30 18.20 -20.61
N ALA A 162 26.26 16.92 -20.98
CA ALA A 162 27.37 16.21 -21.62
C ALA A 162 27.73 16.80 -23.00
N ILE A 163 26.74 17.12 -23.84
CA ILE A 163 27.00 17.80 -25.12
C ILE A 163 27.65 19.16 -24.85
N LYS A 164 27.01 20.01 -24.04
CA LYS A 164 27.49 21.37 -23.78
C LYS A 164 28.94 21.39 -23.28
N GLN A 165 29.28 20.49 -22.37
CA GLN A 165 30.64 20.42 -21.84
C GLN A 165 31.62 19.81 -22.85
N CYS A 166 31.21 18.80 -23.61
CA CYS A 166 32.02 18.24 -24.67
C CYS A 166 32.35 19.28 -25.76
N GLU A 167 31.36 20.06 -26.20
CA GLU A 167 31.55 21.12 -27.20
C GLU A 167 32.46 22.23 -26.67
N LYS A 168 32.32 22.57 -25.39
CA LYS A 168 33.22 23.51 -24.71
C LYS A 168 34.67 23.00 -24.66
N ASN A 169 34.86 21.70 -24.42
CA ASN A 169 36.18 21.08 -24.32
C ASN A 169 36.85 20.89 -25.69
N SER A 170 36.07 20.52 -26.70
CA SER A 170 36.58 20.13 -28.02
C SER A 170 36.53 21.25 -29.07
N GLY A 171 35.71 22.29 -28.85
CA GLY A 171 35.43 23.33 -29.84
C GLY A 171 34.68 22.82 -31.08
N ARG A 172 34.11 21.61 -31.02
CA ARG A 172 33.42 20.92 -32.12
C ARG A 172 32.03 20.49 -31.68
N HIS A 173 31.18 20.14 -32.64
CA HIS A 173 29.89 19.55 -32.34
C HIS A 173 30.06 18.15 -31.76
N CYS A 174 29.40 17.88 -30.63
CA CYS A 174 29.43 16.60 -29.95
C CYS A 174 28.10 15.87 -30.05
N LYS A 175 28.15 14.53 -30.01
CA LYS A 175 26.97 13.67 -30.00
C LYS A 175 26.99 12.77 -28.78
N VAL A 176 25.81 12.46 -28.26
CA VAL A 176 25.66 11.46 -27.19
C VAL A 176 26.10 10.11 -27.72
N THR A 177 27.03 9.47 -27.02
CA THR A 177 27.54 8.13 -27.33
C THR A 177 26.97 7.07 -26.40
N LEU A 178 26.56 7.46 -25.20
CA LEU A 178 25.99 6.57 -24.19
C LEU A 178 24.97 7.32 -23.35
N SER A 179 23.85 6.66 -23.02
CA SER A 179 22.93 7.14 -21.99
C SER A 179 22.23 5.99 -21.28
N LYS A 180 22.02 6.13 -19.96
CA LYS A 180 21.37 5.10 -19.14
C LYS A 180 20.81 5.69 -17.86
N CYS A 181 19.68 5.18 -17.39
CA CYS A 181 19.15 5.46 -16.05
C CYS A 181 19.24 4.23 -15.16
N THR A 182 19.22 4.47 -13.85
CA THR A 182 19.04 3.42 -12.85
C THR A 182 17.69 3.59 -12.17
N ASP A 183 16.77 2.66 -12.43
CA ASP A 183 15.42 2.71 -11.90
C ASP A 183 15.36 2.12 -10.48
N PRO A 184 14.57 2.71 -9.56
CA PRO A 184 14.37 2.14 -8.24
C PRO A 184 13.55 0.85 -8.33
N ILE A 185 13.77 -0.06 -7.38
CA ILE A 185 13.07 -1.35 -7.29
C ILE A 185 12.01 -1.25 -6.19
N PHE A 186 10.75 -1.52 -6.51
CA PHE A 186 9.70 -1.61 -5.50
C PHE A 186 9.80 -2.93 -4.72
N LYS A 187 9.91 -2.86 -3.40
CA LYS A 187 9.93 -4.00 -2.49
C LYS A 187 8.64 -4.01 -1.68
N ARG A 188 7.80 -5.02 -1.91
CA ARG A 188 6.57 -5.26 -1.14
C ARG A 188 6.90 -5.70 0.29
N TYR A 189 6.07 -5.31 1.26
CA TYR A 189 6.11 -5.83 2.63
C TYR A 189 5.51 -7.24 2.71
#